data_AF-A0A6P5U3C9-F1
#
_entry.id   AF-A0A6P5U3C9-F1
#
_cell.length_a   1.000
_cell.length_b   1.000
_cell.length_c   1.000
_cell.angle_alpha   90.00
_cell.angle_beta   90.00
_cell.angle_gamma   90.00
#
_symmetry.space_group_name_H-M   'P 1'
#
loop_
_entity.id
_entity.type
_entity.pdbx_description
1 polymer ?
#
loop_
_entity_poly.entity_id
_entity_poly.type
_entity_poly.pdbx_seq_one_letter_code
_entity_poly.pdbx_strand_id
1 'polypeptide(L)'
;MRLITMTLPVLVVMLVLTGLVDQGEGTMCASTFFSSIVQLIPCRAAVVPFSPIPPSETCCNALKALGQPCLCVLVNGPPISGVDRTMAMQLPEKCTVNFEPCEIMN
;
A
#
# COMPACT_ATOMS: atom_id res chain seq x y z
N MET A 1 -36.59 -18.32 31.67
CA MET A 1 -36.46 -19.09 30.41
C MET A 1 -36.41 -18.21 29.16
N ARG A 2 -37.23 -17.16 29.03
CA ARG A 2 -37.21 -16.23 27.87
C ARG A 2 -35.91 -15.40 27.71
N LEU A 3 -35.25 -15.01 28.81
CA LEU A 3 -33.93 -14.34 28.75
C LEU A 3 -32.86 -15.23 28.11
N ILE A 4 -32.81 -16.52 28.48
CA ILE A 4 -31.83 -17.50 27.96
C ILE A 4 -32.07 -17.78 26.47
N THR A 5 -33.33 -17.73 26.01
CA THR A 5 -33.68 -17.92 24.59
C THR A 5 -33.23 -16.74 23.72
N MET A 6 -33.13 -15.51 24.24
CA MET A 6 -32.60 -14.36 23.50
C MET A 6 -31.07 -14.29 23.54
N THR A 7 -30.42 -14.82 24.57
CA THR A 7 -28.95 -14.83 24.66
C THR A 7 -28.31 -15.84 23.72
N LEU A 8 -28.97 -16.97 23.45
CA LEU A 8 -28.46 -18.02 22.56
C LEU A 8 -28.26 -17.53 21.10
N PRO A 9 -29.26 -16.92 20.43
CA PRO A 9 -29.06 -16.41 19.07
C PRO A 9 -28.08 -15.23 19.04
N VAL A 10 -28.07 -14.37 20.06
CA VAL A 10 -27.13 -13.24 20.15
C VAL A 10 -25.68 -13.74 20.27
N LEU A 11 -25.43 -14.76 21.09
CA LEU A 11 -24.12 -15.37 21.24
C LEU A 11 -23.64 -16.01 19.92
N VAL A 12 -24.53 -16.73 19.23
CA VAL A 12 -24.23 -17.33 17.92
C VAL A 12 -23.91 -16.26 16.87
N VAL A 13 -24.67 -15.16 16.84
CA VAL A 13 -24.39 -14.03 15.92
C VAL A 13 -23.03 -13.41 16.21
N MET A 14 -22.67 -13.19 17.48
CA MET A 14 -21.36 -12.63 17.84
C MET A 14 -20.19 -13.54 17.43
N LEU A 15 -20.34 -14.86 17.59
CA LEU A 15 -19.34 -15.85 17.17
C LEU A 15 -19.13 -15.87 15.65
N VAL A 16 -20.20 -15.71 14.86
CA VAL A 16 -20.13 -15.64 13.39
C VAL A 16 -19.43 -14.36 12.93
N LEU A 17 -19.72 -13.22 13.57
CA LEU A 17 -19.06 -11.94 13.25
C LEU A 17 -17.55 -11.99 13.49
N THR A 18 -17.09 -12.69 14.54
CA THR A 18 -15.65 -12.88 14.79
C THR A 18 -14.99 -13.92 13.88
N GLY A 19 -15.75 -14.80 13.23
CA GLY A 19 -15.22 -15.78 12.28
C GLY A 19 -15.07 -15.25 10.85
N LEU A 20 -15.73 -14.13 10.54
CA LEU A 20 -15.66 -13.45 9.24
C LEU A 20 -14.57 -12.37 9.17
N VAL A 21 -13.78 -12.19 10.24
CA VAL A 21 -12.62 -11.30 10.21
C VAL A 21 -11.50 -11.99 9.44
N ASP A 22 -11.52 -11.81 8.12
CA ASP A 22 -10.38 -12.09 7.29
C ASP A 22 -9.24 -11.17 7.78
N GLN A 23 -8.25 -11.75 8.45
CA GLN A 23 -6.99 -11.06 8.73
C GLN A 23 -6.29 -10.89 7.38
N GLY A 24 -6.71 -9.89 6.62
CA GLY A 24 -5.91 -9.39 5.53
C GLY A 24 -4.57 -8.98 6.14
N GLU A 25 -3.50 -9.66 5.75
CA GLU A 25 -2.10 -9.29 6.02
C GLU A 25 -1.77 -7.99 5.26
N GLY A 26 -2.53 -6.93 5.52
CA GLY A 26 -2.30 -5.60 5.02
C GLY A 26 -1.12 -5.04 5.78
N THR A 27 0.09 -5.27 5.25
CA THR A 27 1.26 -4.51 5.67
C THR A 27 0.87 -3.04 5.66
N MET A 28 1.11 -2.34 6.78
CA MET A 28 0.51 -1.05 7.13
C MET A 28 0.90 0.09 6.17
N CYS A 29 0.40 0.05 4.94
CA CYS A 29 0.20 1.24 4.14
C CYS A 29 -1.07 1.84 4.66
N ALA A 30 -0.93 2.96 5.37
CA ALA A 30 -2.04 3.67 5.97
C ALA A 30 -3.16 3.89 4.95
N SER A 31 -4.09 2.94 4.92
CA SER A 31 -5.39 2.96 4.26
C SER A 31 -5.39 3.34 2.77
N THR A 32 -5.46 2.31 1.90
CA THR A 32 -5.81 2.33 0.47
C THR A 32 -4.74 2.81 -0.53
N PHE A 33 -4.73 2.14 -1.69
CA PHE A 33 -3.97 2.48 -2.91
C PHE A 33 -4.01 3.98 -3.25
N PHE A 34 -5.13 4.64 -2.94
CA PHE A 34 -5.33 6.06 -3.16
C PHE A 34 -4.46 6.96 -2.27
N SER A 35 -4.28 6.61 -0.99
CA SER A 35 -3.41 7.37 -0.08
C SER A 35 -1.94 7.30 -0.48
N SER A 36 -1.48 6.12 -0.92
CA SER A 36 -0.13 5.95 -1.47
C SER A 36 0.07 6.78 -2.74
N ILE A 37 -0.93 6.86 -3.62
CA ILE A 37 -0.86 7.70 -4.82
C ILE A 37 -0.77 9.18 -4.45
N VAL A 38 -1.54 9.65 -3.46
CA VAL A 38 -1.51 11.05 -3.02
C VAL A 38 -0.12 11.43 -2.51
N GLN A 39 0.50 10.56 -1.72
CA GLN A 39 1.86 10.78 -1.22
C GLN A 39 2.92 10.72 -2.34
N LEU A 40 2.63 10.02 -3.44
CA LEU A 40 3.51 9.90 -4.61
C LEU A 40 3.19 10.88 -5.74
N ILE A 41 2.21 11.79 -5.58
CA ILE A 41 1.98 12.92 -6.49
C ILE A 41 3.29 13.67 -6.81
N PRO A 42 4.10 14.09 -5.81
CA PRO A 42 5.37 14.77 -6.10
C PRO A 42 6.40 13.88 -6.81
N CYS A 43 6.25 12.56 -6.73
CA CYS A 43 7.13 11.60 -7.39
C CYS A 43 6.72 11.28 -8.83
N ARG A 44 5.51 11.66 -9.29
CA ARG A 44 5.03 11.37 -10.65
C ARG A 44 6.01 11.77 -11.74
N ALA A 45 6.61 12.96 -11.62
CA ALA A 45 7.59 13.44 -12.60
C ALA A 45 8.85 12.57 -12.65
N ALA A 46 9.21 11.86 -11.58
CA ALA A 46 10.35 10.95 -11.53
C ALA A 46 10.00 9.50 -11.96
N VAL A 47 8.71 9.17 -12.08
CA VAL A 47 8.23 7.83 -12.45
C VAL A 47 7.53 7.76 -13.80
N VAL A 48 7.62 8.82 -14.63
CA VAL A 48 7.26 8.72 -16.05
C VAL A 48 8.38 8.03 -16.83
N PRO A 49 8.04 7.25 -17.88
CA PRO A 49 9.05 6.58 -18.69
C PRO A 49 10.03 7.60 -19.28
N PHE A 50 11.33 7.31 -19.19
CA PHE A 50 12.42 8.17 -19.66
C PHE A 50 12.48 9.56 -19.05
N SER A 51 12.02 9.76 -17.80
CA SER A 51 12.16 11.07 -17.17
C SER A 51 13.63 11.46 -16.98
N PRO A 52 14.10 12.58 -17.57
CA PRO A 52 15.43 13.12 -17.30
C PRO A 52 15.46 13.90 -15.97
N ILE A 53 14.31 14.09 -15.32
CA ILE A 53 14.15 14.95 -14.15
C ILE A 53 14.50 14.14 -12.89
N PRO A 54 15.51 14.56 -12.10
CA PRO A 54 15.82 13.88 -10.84
C PRO A 54 14.66 14.02 -9.84
N PRO A 55 14.45 13.04 -8.92
CA PRO A 55 13.44 13.16 -7.89
C PRO A 55 13.75 14.35 -6.97
N SER A 56 12.73 15.14 -6.64
CA SER A 56 12.86 16.23 -5.68
C SER A 56 13.08 15.67 -4.27
N GLU A 57 13.66 16.48 -3.37
CA GLU A 57 13.79 16.12 -1.95
C GLU A 57 12.44 15.79 -1.32
N THR A 58 11.38 16.52 -1.70
CA THR A 58 10.01 16.25 -1.27
C THR A 58 9.54 14.86 -1.69
N CYS A 59 9.85 14.43 -2.92
CA CYS A 59 9.55 13.08 -3.37
C CYS A 59 10.32 12.03 -2.56
N CYS A 60 11.62 12.22 -2.36
CA CYS A 60 12.42 11.24 -1.61
C CYS A 60 12.03 11.17 -0.12
N ASN A 61 11.64 12.28 0.49
CA ASN A 61 11.11 12.29 1.85
C ASN A 61 9.74 11.61 1.93
N ALA A 62 8.88 11.83 0.93
CA ALA A 62 7.62 11.10 0.82
C ALA A 62 7.85 9.60 0.63
N LEU A 63 8.82 9.18 -0.19
CA LEU A 63 9.17 7.77 -0.40
C LEU A 63 9.68 7.11 0.90
N LYS A 64 10.53 7.81 1.67
CA LYS A 64 11.02 7.35 2.97
C LYS A 64 9.87 7.21 3.98
N ALA A 65 8.96 8.18 4.01
CA ALA A 65 7.79 8.15 4.88
C ALA A 65 6.78 7.07 4.46
N LEU A 66 6.65 6.82 3.16
CA LEU A 66 5.78 5.80 2.57
C LEU A 66 6.28 4.38 2.93
N GLY A 67 7.58 4.15 2.85
CA GLY A 67 8.20 2.88 3.19
C GLY A 67 8.12 1.81 2.10
N GLN A 68 8.96 0.78 2.26
CA GLN A 68 9.05 -0.39 1.37
C GLN A 68 7.70 -1.06 1.07
N PRO A 69 6.84 -1.39 2.04
CA PRO A 69 5.66 -2.20 1.75
C PRO A 69 4.67 -1.50 0.82
N CYS A 70 4.58 -0.19 0.90
CA CYS A 70 3.67 0.62 0.08
C CYS A 70 4.17 0.86 -1.32
N LEU A 71 5.49 0.97 -1.47
CA LEU A 71 6.09 0.92 -2.79
C LEU A 71 5.77 -0.43 -3.45
N CYS A 72 5.85 -1.54 -2.72
CA CYS A 72 5.54 -2.86 -3.26
C CYS A 72 4.07 -3.02 -3.64
N VAL A 73 3.13 -2.48 -2.86
CA VAL A 73 1.70 -2.43 -3.25
C VAL A 73 1.51 -1.62 -4.52
N LEU A 74 2.26 -0.53 -4.73
CA LEU A 74 2.18 0.26 -5.96
C LEU A 74 2.74 -0.49 -7.18
N VAL A 75 3.87 -1.17 -7.01
CA VAL A 75 4.52 -1.94 -8.10
C VAL A 75 3.66 -3.15 -8.48
N ASN A 76 3.12 -3.87 -7.51
CA ASN A 76 2.26 -5.05 -7.72
C ASN A 76 0.80 -4.71 -8.03
N GLY A 77 0.36 -3.48 -7.73
CA GLY A 77 -1.00 -3.01 -7.97
C GLY A 77 -1.33 -2.82 -9.46
N PRO A 78 -2.60 -2.56 -9.81
CA PRO A 78 -3.01 -2.32 -11.19
C PRO A 78 -2.25 -1.14 -11.81
N PRO A 79 -2.01 -1.16 -13.13
CA PRO A 79 -1.26 -0.10 -13.80
C PRO A 79 -1.92 1.27 -13.61
N ILE A 80 -1.15 2.23 -13.11
CA ILE A 80 -1.57 3.62 -12.94
C ILE A 80 -1.13 4.42 -14.15
N SER A 81 -2.07 5.16 -14.75
CA SER A 81 -1.70 6.11 -15.80
C SER A 81 -0.68 7.14 -15.28
N GLY A 82 0.46 7.24 -15.97
CA GLY A 82 1.55 8.15 -15.62
C GLY A 82 2.48 7.68 -14.49
N VAL A 83 2.49 6.37 -14.17
CA VAL A 83 3.51 5.73 -13.33
C VAL A 83 4.00 4.48 -14.03
N ASP A 84 5.29 4.43 -14.33
CA ASP A 84 5.95 3.26 -14.89
C ASP A 84 6.53 2.39 -13.76
N ARG A 85 6.18 1.11 -13.73
CA ARG A 85 6.65 0.17 -12.70
C ARG A 85 8.16 0.04 -12.67
N THR A 86 8.82 0.06 -13.83
CA THR A 86 10.28 -0.06 -13.93
C THR A 86 10.96 1.18 -13.35
N MET A 87 10.38 2.37 -13.59
CA MET A 87 10.88 3.62 -13.01
C MET A 87 10.60 3.70 -11.51
N ALA A 88 9.44 3.21 -11.05
CA ALA A 88 9.11 3.15 -9.63
C ALA A 88 10.08 2.25 -8.84
N MET A 89 10.53 1.14 -9.42
CA MET A 89 11.55 0.27 -8.79
C MET A 89 12.94 0.91 -8.70
N GLN A 90 13.23 1.93 -9.51
CA GLN A 90 14.48 2.69 -9.44
C GLN A 90 14.42 3.86 -8.44
N LEU A 91 13.25 4.20 -7.92
CA LEU A 91 13.11 5.29 -6.95
C LEU A 91 13.94 5.09 -5.68
N PRO A 92 13.99 3.89 -5.05
CA PRO A 92 14.82 3.68 -3.86
C PRO A 92 16.28 4.02 -4.11
N GLU A 93 16.84 3.55 -5.23
CA GLU A 93 18.22 3.84 -5.61
C GLU A 93 18.44 5.35 -5.84
N LYS A 94 17.55 6.00 -6.61
CA LYS A 94 17.64 7.45 -6.90
C LYS A 94 17.48 8.33 -5.66
N CYS A 95 16.69 7.88 -4.69
CA CYS A 95 16.46 8.58 -3.42
C CYS A 95 17.41 8.14 -2.30
N THR A 96 18.41 7.31 -2.60
CA THR A 96 19.38 6.76 -1.63
C THR A 96 18.70 6.07 -0.44
N VAL A 97 17.60 5.38 -0.70
CA VAL A 97 16.84 4.61 0.27
C VAL A 97 17.10 3.13 0.03
N ASN A 98 17.58 2.44 1.06
CA ASN A 98 17.85 1.02 0.98
C ASN A 98 16.59 0.25 1.42
N PHE A 99 15.75 -0.10 0.46
CA PHE A 99 14.61 -0.98 0.65
C PHE A 99 14.91 -2.36 0.08
N GLU A 100 14.54 -3.41 0.79
CA GLU A 100 14.53 -4.76 0.22
C GLU A 100 13.67 -4.80 -1.06
N PRO A 101 14.11 -5.51 -2.11
CA PRO A 101 13.36 -5.67 -3.34
C PRO A 101 11.95 -6.19 -3.06
N CYS A 102 10.96 -5.56 -3.68
CA CYS A 102 9.60 -6.08 -3.65
C CYS A 102 9.55 -7.42 -4.39
N GLU A 103 9.01 -8.45 -3.75
CA GLU A 103 8.64 -9.67 -4.46
C GLU A 103 7.54 -9.32 -5.46
N ILE A 104 7.83 -9.51 -6.75
CA ILE A 104 6.88 -9.26 -7.83
C ILE A 104 5.97 -10.47 -7.87
N MET A 105 4.73 -10.32 -7.40
CA MET A 105 3.76 -11.41 -7.39
C MET A 105 3.19 -11.53 -8.81
N ASN A 106 3.64 -12.57 -9.52
CA ASN A 106 3.40 -12.79 -10.94
C ASN A 106 2.09 -13.54 -11.20
#